data_AF-A0A0M4K0F0-F1
#
_entry.id   AF-A0A0M4K0F0-F1
#
_cell.length_a   1.000
_cell.length_b   1.000
_cell.length_c   1.000
_cell.angle_alpha   90.00
_cell.angle_beta   90.00
_cell.angle_gamma   90.00
#
_symmetry.space_group_name_H-M   'P 1'
#
loop_
_entity.id
_entity.type
_entity.pdbx_description
1 polymer ?
#
loop_
_entity_poly.entity_id
_entity_poly.type
_entity_poly.pdbx_seq_one_letter_code
_entity_poly.pdbx_strand_id
1 'polypeptide(L)'
;CFLACMMKQIGVMDDNGMVQKETALEMAKAVFDDPEELKAIEDYLHSCSHINTESVSDGAAGCERAMLAYKCMTENASKFGFDI
;
A
#
# COMPACT_ATOMS: atom_id res chain seq x y z
N CYS A 1 6.55 -13.58 1.28
CA CYS A 1 5.54 -14.03 0.31
C CYS A 1 4.13 -14.12 0.89
N PHE A 2 3.94 -14.52 2.15
CA PHE A 2 2.60 -14.52 2.77
C PHE A 2 1.87 -13.16 2.63
N LEU A 3 2.56 -12.05 2.94
CA LEU A 3 2.01 -10.71 2.79
C LEU A 3 1.55 -10.40 1.35
N ALA A 4 2.36 -10.72 0.34
CA ALA A 4 1.97 -10.52 -1.06
C ALA A 4 0.71 -11.33 -1.43
N CYS A 5 0.59 -12.57 -0.95
CA CYS A 5 -0.59 -13.40 -1.16
C CYS A 5 -1.85 -12.75 -0.55
N MET A 6 -1.76 -12.29 0.70
CA MET A 6 -2.85 -11.56 1.35
C MET A 6 -3.21 -10.28 0.60
N MET A 7 -2.21 -9.49 0.19
CA MET A 7 -2.40 -8.25 -0.57
C MET A 7 -3.11 -8.49 -1.91
N LYS A 8 -2.77 -9.59 -2.61
CA LYS A 8 -3.46 -10.01 -3.83
C LYS A 8 -4.92 -10.40 -3.56
N GLN A 9 -5.17 -11.16 -2.50
CA GLN A 9 -6.53 -11.57 -2.13
C GLN A 9 -7.46 -10.39 -1.82
N ILE A 10 -6.95 -9.32 -1.21
CA ILE A 10 -7.73 -8.12 -0.89
C ILE A 10 -7.68 -7.05 -1.99
N GLY A 11 -6.96 -7.29 -3.08
CA GLY A 11 -6.88 -6.40 -4.25
C GLY A 11 -5.91 -5.22 -4.14
N VAL A 12 -5.14 -5.08 -3.06
CA VAL A 12 -4.09 -4.02 -2.96
C VAL A 12 -2.81 -4.37 -3.69
N MET A 13 -2.72 -5.57 -4.28
CA MET A 13 -1.66 -5.99 -5.19
C MET A 13 -2.28 -6.77 -6.35
N ASP A 14 -1.79 -6.54 -7.57
CA ASP A 14 -2.25 -7.28 -8.75
C ASP A 14 -1.46 -8.59 -8.98
N ASP A 15 -1.86 -9.37 -9.98
CA ASP A 15 -1.19 -10.63 -10.33
C ASP A 15 0.26 -10.45 -10.82
N ASN A 16 0.60 -9.24 -11.29
CA ASN A 16 1.97 -8.86 -11.66
C ASN A 16 2.82 -8.46 -10.45
N GLY A 17 2.28 -8.57 -9.23
CA GLY A 17 2.97 -8.22 -7.99
C GLY A 17 3.12 -6.72 -7.79
N MET A 18 2.28 -5.90 -8.43
CA MET A 18 2.31 -4.44 -8.36
C MET A 18 1.27 -3.94 -7.37
N VAL A 19 1.65 -2.99 -6.51
CA VAL A 19 0.77 -2.41 -5.50
C VAL A 19 -0.24 -1.47 -6.15
N GLN A 20 -1.50 -1.59 -5.75
CA GLN A 20 -2.65 -0.83 -6.28
C GLN A 20 -3.12 0.18 -5.22
N LYS A 21 -2.57 1.40 -5.26
CA LYS A 21 -2.92 2.45 -4.29
C LYS A 21 -4.37 2.90 -4.44
N GLU A 22 -4.90 2.88 -5.66
CA GLU A 22 -6.26 3.27 -5.99
C GLU A 22 -7.27 2.37 -5.28
N THR A 23 -7.06 1.05 -5.35
CA THR A 23 -7.90 0.08 -4.63
C THR A 23 -7.84 0.27 -3.12
N ALA A 24 -6.65 0.55 -2.56
CA ALA A 24 -6.52 0.86 -1.14
C ALA A 24 -7.28 2.14 -0.75
N LEU A 25 -7.24 3.18 -1.58
CA LEU A 25 -7.97 4.43 -1.36
C LEU A 25 -9.49 4.24 -1.50
N GLU A 26 -9.95 3.41 -2.43
CA GLU A 26 -11.36 3.05 -2.56
C GLU A 26 -11.88 2.32 -1.32
N MET A 27 -11.10 1.39 -0.76
CA MET A 27 -11.42 0.74 0.50
C MET A 27 -11.48 1.73 1.66
N ALA A 28 -10.55 2.69 1.73
CA ALA A 28 -10.61 3.74 2.73
C ALA A 28 -11.89 4.59 2.62
N LYS A 29 -12.27 5.00 1.40
CA LYS A 29 -13.51 5.73 1.12
C LYS A 29 -14.79 4.95 1.46
N ALA A 30 -14.71 3.63 1.61
CA ALA A 30 -15.83 2.80 2.05
C ALA A 30 -15.96 2.71 3.59
N VAL A 31 -14.95 3.17 4.33
CA VAL A 31 -14.86 3.06 5.80
C VAL A 31 -14.87 4.44 6.47
N PHE A 32 -14.22 5.42 5.85
CA PHE A 32 -14.07 6.79 6.36
C PHE A 32 -14.91 7.75 5.54
N ASP A 33 -15.66 8.62 6.23
CA ASP A 33 -16.49 9.66 5.61
C ASP A 33 -15.89 11.06 5.75
N ASP A 34 -14.88 11.23 6.61
CA ASP A 34 -14.26 12.53 6.87
C ASP A 34 -13.30 12.93 5.73
N PRO A 35 -13.51 14.08 5.07
CA PRO A 35 -12.67 14.50 3.95
C PRO A 35 -11.21 14.78 4.31
N GLU A 36 -10.93 15.23 5.54
CA GLU A 36 -9.56 15.50 6.00
C GLU A 36 -8.82 14.18 6.27
N GLU A 37 -9.48 13.21 6.89
CA GLU A 37 -8.94 11.85 7.08
C GLU A 37 -8.68 11.16 5.74
N LEU A 38 -9.64 11.22 4.80
CA LEU A 38 -9.47 10.63 3.47
C LEU A 38 -8.30 11.25 2.70
N LYS A 39 -8.09 12.56 2.84
CA LYS A 39 -6.92 13.23 2.26
C LYS A 39 -5.62 12.78 2.91
N ALA A 40 -5.57 12.64 4.23
CA ALA A 40 -4.40 12.13 4.93
C ALA A 40 -4.06 10.68 4.50
N ILE A 41 -5.08 9.84 4.29
CA ILE A 41 -4.92 8.48 3.76
C ILE A 41 -4.40 8.50 2.32
N GLU A 42 -4.94 9.37 1.46
CA GLU A 42 -4.48 9.52 0.08
C GLU A 42 -3.01 9.94 0.01
N ASP A 43 -2.63 10.98 0.78
CA ASP A 43 -1.25 11.46 0.85
C ASP A 43 -0.31 10.39 1.44
N TYR A 44 -0.77 9.65 2.45
CA TYR A 44 -0.04 8.52 3.02
C TYR A 44 0.21 7.41 2.00
N LEU A 45 -0.81 6.96 1.27
CA LEU A 45 -0.68 5.96 0.21
C LEU A 45 0.24 6.46 -0.92
N HIS A 46 0.14 7.76 -1.26
CA HIS A 46 0.99 8.35 -2.29
C HIS A 46 2.48 8.39 -1.89
N SER A 47 2.79 8.58 -0.60
CA SER A 47 4.17 8.60 -0.09
C SER A 47 4.97 7.33 -0.44
N CYS A 48 4.27 6.19 -0.61
CA CYS A 48 4.86 4.89 -0.95
C CYS A 48 4.63 4.47 -2.41
N SER A 49 4.18 5.37 -3.29
CA SER A 49 3.91 5.04 -4.69
C SER A 49 5.16 4.67 -5.52
N HIS A 50 6.34 5.09 -5.08
CA HIS A 50 7.62 4.79 -5.72
C HIS A 50 7.99 3.30 -5.66
N ILE A 51 7.39 2.51 -4.75
CA ILE A 51 7.73 1.10 -4.49
C ILE A 51 7.51 0.21 -5.72
N ASN A 52 6.57 0.57 -6.60
CA ASN A 52 6.37 -0.14 -7.87
C ASN A 52 7.55 -0.01 -8.84
N THR A 53 8.39 1.02 -8.67
CA THR A 53 9.59 1.24 -9.51
C THR A 53 10.87 0.68 -8.90
N GLU A 54 10.81 0.19 -7.67
CA GLU A 54 11.95 -0.42 -6.99
C GLU A 54 12.33 -1.76 -7.63
N SER A 55 13.63 -2.04 -7.64
CA SER A 55 14.16 -3.32 -8.11
C SER A 55 13.85 -4.42 -7.09
N VAL A 56 13.39 -5.57 -7.59
CA VAL A 56 13.10 -6.77 -6.79
C VAL A 56 13.63 -8.00 -7.50
N SER A 57 14.01 -9.01 -6.74
CA SER A 57 14.58 -10.26 -7.26
C SER A 57 13.53 -11.31 -7.67
N ASP A 58 12.29 -11.14 -7.20
CA ASP A 58 11.22 -12.14 -7.31
C ASP A 58 10.12 -11.76 -8.32
N GLY A 59 10.28 -10.64 -9.03
CA GLY A 59 9.43 -10.23 -10.14
C GLY A 59 7.94 -10.18 -9.79
N ALA A 60 7.14 -10.94 -10.54
CA ALA A 60 5.68 -10.99 -10.40
C ALA A 60 5.19 -11.72 -9.13
N ALA A 61 6.08 -12.46 -8.44
CA ALA A 61 5.75 -13.00 -7.13
C ALA A 61 5.43 -11.86 -6.14
N GLY A 62 6.12 -10.72 -6.27
CA GLY A 62 5.83 -9.48 -5.54
C GLY A 62 6.07 -9.56 -4.04
N CYS A 63 6.75 -10.60 -3.54
CA CYS A 63 7.02 -10.80 -2.13
C CYS A 63 7.96 -9.73 -1.57
N GLU A 64 9.04 -9.39 -2.28
CA GLU A 64 9.93 -8.30 -1.86
C GLU A 64 9.22 -6.95 -1.94
N ARG A 65 8.47 -6.71 -3.03
CA ARG A 65 7.70 -5.48 -3.20
C ARG A 65 6.66 -5.28 -2.09
N ALA A 66 5.99 -6.35 -1.67
CA ALA A 66 5.08 -6.29 -0.53
C ALA A 66 5.78 -5.87 0.77
N MET A 67 6.99 -6.39 1.02
CA MET A 67 7.77 -6.00 2.21
C MET A 67 8.27 -4.56 2.13
N LEU A 68 8.69 -4.10 0.95
CA LEU A 68 9.08 -2.71 0.71
C LEU A 68 7.90 -1.76 0.93
N ALA A 69 6.72 -2.11 0.42
CA ALA A 69 5.49 -1.35 0.64
C ALA A 69 5.15 -1.29 2.13
N TYR A 70 5.11 -2.43 2.82
CA TYR A 70 4.84 -2.49 4.26
C TYR A 70 5.83 -1.63 5.06
N LYS A 71 7.13 -1.76 4.78
CA LYS A 71 8.16 -0.96 5.44
C LYS A 71 7.95 0.54 5.21
N CYS A 72 7.74 0.96 3.97
CA CYS A 72 7.49 2.36 3.64
C CYS A 72 6.26 2.90 4.38
N MET A 73 5.19 2.11 4.43
CA MET A 73 3.95 2.47 5.11
C MET A 73 4.21 2.64 6.62
N THR A 74 4.79 1.65 7.30
CA THR A 74 5.11 1.74 8.73
C THR A 74 6.05 2.92 9.06
N GLU A 75 7.06 3.19 8.22
CA GLU A 75 7.98 4.32 8.44
C GLU A 75 7.34 5.70 8.24
N ASN A 76 6.26 5.78 7.45
CA ASN A 76 5.55 7.03 7.20
C ASN A 76 4.30 7.21 8.06
N ALA A 77 3.75 6.13 8.64
CA ALA A 77 2.50 6.11 9.39
C ALA A 77 2.35 7.27 10.40
N SER A 78 3.36 7.44 11.27
CA SER A 78 3.36 8.49 12.30
C SER A 78 3.36 9.91 11.73
N LYS A 79 3.92 10.13 10.53
CA LYS A 79 3.92 11.44 9.85
C LYS A 79 2.51 11.86 9.41
N PHE A 80 1.63 10.89 9.22
CA PHE A 80 0.24 11.09 8.82
C PHE A 80 -0.75 10.87 9.99
N GLY A 81 -0.25 10.71 11.22
CA GLY A 81 -1.09 10.58 12.42
C GLY A 81 -1.63 9.17 12.67
N PHE A 82 -1.13 8.15 11.96
CA PHE A 82 -1.50 6.75 12.21
C PHE A 82 -0.58 6.10 13.24
N ASP A 83 -1.17 5.35 14.17
CA ASP A 83 -0.47 4.48 15.13
C ASP A 83 -0.65 3.03 14.68
N ILE A 84 0.42 2.39 14.19
CA ILE A 84 0.41 1.08 13.52
C ILE A 84 1.56 0.21 14.01
#